data_AF-A0A2M7J7I2-F1
#
_entry.id   AF-A0A2M7J7I2-F1
#
_cell.length_a   1.000
_cell.length_b   1.000
_cell.length_c   1.000
_cell.angle_alpha   90.00
_cell.angle_beta   90.00
_cell.angle_gamma   90.00
#
_symmetry.space_group_name_H-M   'P 1'
#
loop_
_entity.id
_entity.type
_entity.pdbx_description
1 polymer ?
#
loop_
_entity_poly.entity_id
_entity_poly.type
_entity_poly.pdbx_seq_one_letter_code
_entity_poly.pdbx_strand_id
1 'polypeptide(L)'
;VVEGLHEYNVLTYAVNRDQELYDLIVRKATNIMNTHIGSLMLFDEKMMKLKIVASCGLPAKVVKSSSLKSGEGIAGKVFQSRQPIFCEDIEFDERFKRKSRVKYSSKSFVAVPLKVKGRVVGVLNVNNRKSRQPFTAEGMKILTLIADEAAMTIENRRLLRRVEKAYMDTIATLAKMLDERMPSTRGHSKRVAELSSELAKRMGLPEERIQLIKRAALIHDIGKIGIQDNVLLKPRALNAVERKIIQSHPRIGSEIVDRVEFFNIFVPIIAFHHEWFNGEGYPMGLSGPQIPLGARIVAVCDAWDAMISERAYRDPLTKPEAVAELIRASGTQFDPEVVKEFLKMIKKKPRQKPAKSLYE
;
A
#
# COMPACT_ATOMS: atom_id res chain seq x y z
N VAL A 1 26.51 11.24 4.26
CA VAL A 1 25.84 11.71 3.01
C VAL A 1 25.06 10.59 2.31
N VAL A 2 25.52 9.33 2.35
CA VAL A 2 24.83 8.19 1.72
C VAL A 2 23.63 7.65 2.55
N GLU A 3 23.65 7.76 3.88
CA GLU A 3 22.54 7.31 4.75
C GLU A 3 21.28 8.19 4.65
N GLY A 4 21.44 9.49 4.41
CA GLY A 4 20.31 10.43 4.33
C GLY A 4 19.49 10.32 3.05
N LEU A 5 20.08 9.88 1.94
CA LEU A 5 19.40 9.77 0.63
C LEU A 5 18.53 8.51 0.51
N HIS A 6 18.88 7.42 1.20
CA HIS A 6 18.09 6.19 1.18
C HIS A 6 16.83 6.31 2.06
N GLU A 7 16.91 6.94 3.23
CA GLU A 7 15.71 7.22 4.03
C GLU A 7 14.78 8.23 3.37
N TYR A 8 15.32 9.26 2.69
CA TYR A 8 14.51 10.24 1.95
C TYR A 8 13.77 9.58 0.77
N ASN A 9 14.43 8.68 0.04
CA ASN A 9 13.79 7.94 -1.05
C ASN A 9 12.74 6.94 -0.55
N VAL A 10 12.96 6.29 0.59
CA VAL A 10 11.98 5.36 1.20
C VAL A 10 10.76 6.10 1.76
N LEU A 11 10.93 7.31 2.31
CA LEU A 11 9.84 8.15 2.82
C LEU A 11 9.00 8.83 1.72
N THR A 12 9.50 8.91 0.48
CA THR A 12 8.79 9.60 -0.61
C THR A 12 7.77 8.68 -1.32
N TYR A 13 7.76 7.36 -1.05
CA TYR A 13 7.12 6.42 -1.97
C TYR A 13 5.82 5.73 -1.55
N ALA A 14 5.29 5.75 -0.31
CA ALA A 14 4.28 4.73 0.00
C ALA A 14 3.21 4.93 1.10
N VAL A 15 2.60 6.10 1.35
CA VAL A 15 1.16 6.22 1.76
C VAL A 15 0.56 7.52 1.23
N ASN A 16 -0.68 7.41 0.74
CA ASN A 16 -1.59 8.49 0.36
C ASN A 16 -1.18 9.50 -0.73
N ARG A 17 -0.22 9.19 -1.64
CA ARG A 17 -0.03 10.02 -2.85
C ARG A 17 -1.32 10.32 -3.61
N ASP A 18 -2.28 9.39 -3.58
CA ASP A 18 -3.60 9.58 -4.15
C ASP A 18 -4.40 10.66 -3.45
N GLN A 19 -4.53 10.58 -2.12
CA GLN A 19 -5.29 11.56 -1.36
C GLN A 19 -4.61 12.92 -1.43
N GLU A 20 -3.28 12.96 -1.31
CA GLU A 20 -2.48 14.17 -1.47
C GLU A 20 -2.64 14.79 -2.86
N LEU A 21 -2.63 13.97 -3.92
CA LEU A 21 -2.90 14.40 -5.28
C LEU A 21 -4.32 14.94 -5.41
N TYR A 22 -5.33 14.24 -4.90
CA TYR A 22 -6.73 14.67 -4.94
C TYR A 22 -6.93 15.99 -4.20
N ASP A 23 -6.34 16.13 -3.00
CA ASP A 23 -6.39 17.35 -2.20
C ASP A 23 -5.62 18.49 -2.89
N LEU A 24 -4.49 18.21 -3.54
CA LEU A 24 -3.74 19.19 -4.33
C LEU A 24 -4.54 19.67 -5.53
N ILE A 25 -5.21 18.77 -6.26
CA ILE A 25 -6.09 19.12 -7.39
C ILE A 25 -7.20 20.05 -6.92
N VAL A 26 -7.89 19.72 -5.83
CA VAL A 26 -8.97 20.57 -5.30
C VAL A 26 -8.42 21.92 -4.85
N ARG A 27 -7.28 21.96 -4.14
CA ARG A 27 -6.64 23.21 -3.70
C ARG A 27 -6.23 24.10 -4.88
N LYS A 28 -5.61 23.53 -5.92
CA LYS A 28 -5.22 24.24 -7.15
C LYS A 28 -6.46 24.84 -7.83
N ALA A 29 -7.53 24.05 -7.97
CA ALA A 29 -8.79 24.50 -8.55
C ALA A 29 -9.44 25.63 -7.74
N THR A 30 -9.57 25.51 -6.42
CA THR A 30 -10.18 26.56 -5.59
C THR A 30 -9.36 27.84 -5.56
N ASN A 31 -8.03 27.74 -5.60
CA ASN A 31 -7.15 28.90 -5.62
C ASN A 31 -7.26 29.67 -6.94
N ILE A 32 -7.14 28.97 -8.08
CA ILE A 32 -7.22 29.59 -9.41
C ILE A 32 -8.61 30.18 -9.66
N MET A 33 -9.66 29.48 -9.24
CA MET A 33 -11.04 29.95 -9.39
C MET A 33 -11.45 30.99 -8.35
N ASN A 34 -10.58 31.27 -7.38
CA ASN A 34 -10.83 32.13 -6.23
C ASN A 34 -12.16 31.81 -5.53
N THR A 35 -12.28 30.57 -5.05
CA THR A 35 -13.49 30.05 -4.39
C THR A 35 -13.20 29.55 -2.98
N HIS A 36 -14.23 29.50 -2.14
CA HIS A 36 -14.11 28.93 -0.78
C HIS A 36 -14.36 27.43 -0.76
N ILE A 37 -15.05 26.90 -1.75
CA ILE A 37 -15.52 25.52 -1.76
C ILE A 37 -15.15 24.87 -3.08
N GLY A 38 -14.63 23.64 -2.97
CA GLY A 38 -14.36 22.78 -4.11
C GLY A 38 -14.46 21.31 -3.72
N SER A 39 -14.81 20.45 -4.68
CA SER A 39 -14.81 19.01 -4.48
C SER A 39 -14.42 18.26 -5.74
N LEU A 40 -13.68 17.18 -5.53
CA LEU A 40 -13.34 16.21 -6.56
C LEU A 40 -14.17 14.95 -6.31
N MET A 41 -14.96 14.58 -7.31
CA MET A 41 -15.72 13.33 -7.30
C MET A 41 -15.15 12.36 -8.32
N LEU A 42 -14.89 11.11 -7.92
CA LEU A 42 -14.46 10.05 -8.83
C LEU A 42 -15.55 8.98 -8.95
N PHE A 43 -15.65 8.39 -10.14
CA PHE A 43 -16.60 7.31 -10.40
C PHE A 43 -16.06 5.98 -9.89
N ASP A 44 -16.78 5.37 -8.96
CA ASP A 44 -16.54 4.02 -8.46
C ASP A 44 -17.26 3.03 -9.37
N GLU A 45 -16.52 2.39 -10.26
CA GLU A 45 -17.04 1.38 -11.21
C GLU A 45 -17.71 0.19 -10.50
N LYS A 46 -17.29 -0.17 -9.27
CA LYS A 46 -17.89 -1.30 -8.55
C LYS A 46 -19.25 -0.93 -7.96
N MET A 47 -19.37 0.29 -7.45
CA MET A 47 -20.61 0.78 -6.85
C MET A 47 -21.52 1.49 -7.85
N MET A 48 -21.04 1.73 -9.08
CA MET A 48 -21.70 2.50 -10.12
C MET A 48 -22.15 3.89 -9.65
N LYS A 49 -21.31 4.56 -8.85
CA LYS A 49 -21.60 5.86 -8.25
C LYS A 49 -20.38 6.78 -8.20
N LEU A 50 -20.62 8.08 -8.32
CA LEU A 50 -19.66 9.12 -7.99
C LEU A 50 -19.55 9.27 -6.46
N LYS A 51 -18.33 9.44 -5.95
CA LYS A 51 -18.05 9.74 -4.54
C LYS A 51 -17.08 10.90 -4.42
N ILE A 52 -17.25 11.72 -3.40
CA ILE A 52 -16.27 12.76 -3.07
C ILE A 52 -15.01 12.08 -2.54
N VAL A 53 -13.88 12.27 -3.22
CA VAL A 53 -12.57 11.75 -2.81
C VAL A 53 -11.68 12.83 -2.20
N ALA A 54 -11.93 14.10 -2.52
CA ALA A 54 -11.27 15.24 -1.88
C ALA A 54 -12.20 16.45 -1.90
N SER A 55 -12.00 17.35 -0.93
CA SER A 55 -12.78 18.58 -0.84
C SER A 55 -12.08 19.67 -0.06
N CYS A 56 -12.42 20.92 -0.36
CA CYS A 56 -12.08 22.09 0.43
C CYS A 56 -13.39 22.83 0.77
N GLY A 57 -13.52 23.32 2.01
CA GLY A 57 -14.68 24.09 2.45
C GLY A 57 -15.98 23.30 2.61
N LEU A 58 -15.96 21.96 2.55
CA LEU A 58 -17.12 21.10 2.78
C LEU A 58 -17.11 20.46 4.17
N PRO A 59 -18.26 20.34 4.86
CA PRO A 59 -18.35 19.61 6.11
C PRO A 59 -18.04 18.11 5.93
N ALA A 60 -17.27 17.52 6.86
CA ALA A 60 -16.87 16.11 6.78
C ALA A 60 -18.04 15.12 6.65
N LYS A 61 -19.21 15.44 7.24
CA LYS A 61 -20.43 14.64 7.10
C LYS A 61 -20.89 14.55 5.65
N VAL A 62 -20.83 15.66 4.91
CA VAL A 62 -21.22 15.74 3.49
C VAL A 62 -20.25 14.91 2.65
N VAL A 63 -18.95 15.01 2.90
CA VAL A 63 -17.93 14.23 2.19
C VAL A 63 -18.19 12.74 2.32
N LYS A 64 -18.46 12.26 3.54
CA LYS A 64 -18.71 10.84 3.81
C LYS A 64 -20.04 10.31 3.27
N SER A 65 -21.10 11.13 3.27
CA SER A 65 -22.45 10.68 2.85
C SER A 65 -22.73 10.86 1.36
N SER A 66 -21.95 11.67 0.64
CA SER A 66 -22.26 12.02 -0.75
C SER A 66 -21.92 10.88 -1.70
N SER A 67 -22.95 10.31 -2.32
CA SER A 67 -22.80 9.31 -3.37
C SER A 67 -23.91 9.48 -4.40
N LEU A 68 -23.54 9.72 -5.66
CA LEU A 68 -24.48 10.07 -6.73
C LEU A 68 -24.42 9.06 -7.87
N LYS A 69 -25.57 8.68 -8.42
CA LYS A 69 -25.65 7.93 -9.68
C LYS A 69 -25.43 8.85 -10.88
N SER A 70 -25.19 8.26 -12.05
CA SER A 70 -25.21 8.99 -13.32
C SER A 70 -26.57 9.68 -13.51
N GLY A 71 -26.57 10.95 -13.90
CA GLY A 71 -27.77 11.79 -14.03
C GLY A 71 -28.30 12.39 -12.73
N GLU A 72 -27.80 11.98 -11.56
CA GLU A 72 -28.27 12.45 -10.25
C GLU A 72 -27.55 13.73 -9.80
N GLY A 73 -28.32 14.76 -9.46
CA GLY A 73 -27.77 16.06 -9.07
C GLY A 73 -26.92 16.69 -10.18
N ILE A 74 -26.19 17.75 -9.84
CA ILE A 74 -25.35 18.47 -10.80
C ILE A 74 -24.21 17.60 -11.31
N ALA A 75 -23.44 16.99 -10.38
CA ALA A 75 -22.28 16.20 -10.76
C ALA A 75 -22.67 14.94 -11.55
N GLY A 76 -23.77 14.26 -11.21
CA GLY A 76 -24.25 13.13 -11.99
C GLY A 76 -24.69 13.53 -13.41
N LYS A 77 -25.31 14.71 -13.58
CA LYS A 77 -25.65 15.26 -14.90
C LYS A 77 -24.41 15.59 -15.72
N VAL A 78 -23.39 16.24 -15.15
CA VAL A 78 -22.09 16.51 -15.82
C VAL A 78 -21.42 15.20 -16.25
N PHE A 79 -21.43 14.20 -15.36
CA PHE A 79 -20.86 12.89 -15.67
C PHE A 79 -21.57 12.21 -16.84
N GLN A 80 -22.91 12.28 -16.88
CA GLN A 80 -23.72 11.68 -17.93
C GLN A 80 -23.57 12.42 -19.27
N SER A 81 -23.70 13.76 -19.26
CA SER A 81 -23.69 14.60 -20.46
C SER A 81 -22.28 14.77 -21.03
N ARG A 82 -21.24 14.59 -20.20
CA ARG A 82 -19.84 14.89 -20.52
C ARG A 82 -19.58 16.36 -20.84
N GLN A 83 -20.51 17.23 -20.48
CA GLN A 83 -20.43 18.66 -20.72
C GLN A 83 -20.33 19.43 -19.40
N PRO A 84 -19.54 20.53 -19.35
CA PRO A 84 -19.57 21.46 -18.24
C PRO A 84 -20.98 21.96 -17.94
N ILE A 85 -21.28 22.12 -16.65
CA ILE A 85 -22.49 22.83 -16.20
C ILE A 85 -22.03 24.01 -15.36
N PHE A 86 -22.42 25.19 -15.82
CA PHE A 86 -22.31 26.45 -15.08
C PHE A 86 -23.70 26.91 -14.68
N CYS A 87 -23.83 27.36 -13.44
CA CYS A 87 -25.04 27.94 -12.90
C CYS A 87 -24.71 29.23 -12.16
N GLU A 88 -25.38 30.31 -12.58
CA GLU A 88 -25.25 31.64 -11.97
C GLU A 88 -25.96 31.73 -10.63
N ASP A 89 -27.18 31.20 -10.57
CA ASP A 89 -27.96 31.09 -9.34
C ASP A 89 -28.77 29.79 -9.28
N ILE A 90 -28.40 28.89 -8.37
CA ILE A 90 -29.07 27.59 -8.21
C ILE A 90 -30.53 27.72 -7.76
N GLU A 91 -30.90 28.82 -7.10
CA GLU A 91 -32.27 29.05 -6.65
C GLU A 91 -33.21 29.36 -7.82
N PHE A 92 -32.69 29.96 -8.89
CA PHE A 92 -33.47 30.42 -10.05
C PHE A 92 -33.29 29.54 -11.30
N ASP A 93 -32.33 28.63 -11.30
CA ASP A 93 -32.02 27.80 -12.46
C ASP A 93 -33.05 26.67 -12.67
N GLU A 94 -33.76 26.75 -13.80
CA GLU A 94 -34.83 25.82 -14.15
C GLU A 94 -34.39 24.36 -14.27
N ARG A 95 -33.10 24.14 -14.58
CA ARG A 95 -32.51 22.80 -14.70
C ARG A 95 -32.45 22.07 -13.36
N PHE A 96 -32.66 22.78 -12.24
CA PHE A 96 -32.55 22.28 -10.88
C PHE A 96 -33.81 22.56 -10.02
N LYS A 97 -34.93 22.98 -10.65
CA LYS A 97 -36.17 23.35 -9.94
C LYS A 97 -36.82 22.17 -9.16
N ARG A 98 -36.53 22.18 -7.84
CA ARG A 98 -37.27 21.76 -6.62
C ARG A 98 -36.99 20.43 -5.88
N LYS A 99 -36.99 20.60 -4.54
CA LYS A 99 -36.86 19.69 -3.36
C LYS A 99 -35.46 19.17 -2.99
N SER A 100 -34.45 20.02 -3.01
CA SER A 100 -33.27 19.77 -2.16
C SER A 100 -33.60 20.16 -0.70
N ARG A 101 -33.76 19.17 0.19
CA ARG A 101 -33.67 19.37 1.66
C ARG A 101 -32.22 19.66 2.11
N VAL A 102 -31.33 20.08 1.20
CA VAL A 102 -29.90 20.26 1.46
C VAL A 102 -29.52 21.73 1.32
N LYS A 103 -28.99 22.26 2.44
CA LYS A 103 -28.40 23.59 2.67
C LYS A 103 -27.30 23.94 1.65
N TYR A 104 -27.66 24.47 0.48
CA TYR A 104 -26.69 25.20 -0.34
C TYR A 104 -26.71 26.67 0.10
N SER A 105 -25.58 27.22 0.53
CA SER A 105 -25.42 28.64 0.86
C SER A 105 -24.83 29.47 -0.29
N SER A 106 -24.55 28.85 -1.45
CA SER A 106 -23.81 29.49 -2.54
C SER A 106 -24.71 29.75 -3.75
N LYS A 107 -24.72 30.99 -4.22
CA LYS A 107 -25.52 31.42 -5.36
C LYS A 107 -25.01 30.80 -6.69
N SER A 108 -23.71 30.86 -7.00
CA SER A 108 -23.16 30.26 -8.25
C SER A 108 -22.31 28.99 -8.05
N PHE A 109 -22.33 28.08 -9.02
CA PHE A 109 -21.46 26.89 -9.08
C PHE A 109 -20.98 26.58 -10.51
N VAL A 110 -19.79 25.97 -10.61
CA VAL A 110 -19.29 25.35 -11.85
C VAL A 110 -18.92 23.90 -11.57
N ALA A 111 -19.38 23.01 -12.43
CA ALA A 111 -19.00 21.61 -12.43
C ALA A 111 -18.49 21.22 -13.81
N VAL A 112 -17.31 20.63 -13.88
CA VAL A 112 -16.66 20.20 -15.13
C VAL A 112 -16.32 18.71 -15.09
N PRO A 113 -16.43 18.00 -16.22
CA PRO A 113 -16.09 16.58 -16.29
C PRO A 113 -14.56 16.39 -16.32
N LEU A 114 -14.07 15.36 -15.64
CA LEU A 114 -12.70 14.87 -15.78
C LEU A 114 -12.66 13.89 -16.94
N LYS A 115 -12.14 14.31 -18.11
CA LYS A 115 -12.17 13.50 -19.33
C LYS A 115 -10.81 12.88 -19.64
N VAL A 116 -10.80 11.59 -19.97
CA VAL A 116 -9.62 10.89 -20.49
C VAL A 116 -10.04 10.02 -21.65
N LYS A 117 -9.42 10.18 -22.83
CA LYS A 117 -9.69 9.34 -24.03
C LYS A 117 -11.19 9.12 -24.31
N GLY A 118 -12.00 10.18 -24.21
CA GLY A 118 -13.44 10.14 -24.52
C GLY A 118 -14.35 9.59 -23.40
N ARG A 119 -13.82 9.12 -22.27
CA ARG A 119 -14.60 8.74 -21.08
C ARG A 119 -14.48 9.77 -19.97
N VAL A 120 -15.52 9.88 -19.14
CA VAL A 120 -15.51 10.71 -17.94
C VAL A 120 -15.15 9.83 -16.75
N VAL A 121 -14.10 10.17 -16.02
CA VAL A 121 -13.63 9.42 -14.83
C VAL A 121 -14.12 10.03 -13.51
N GLY A 122 -14.69 11.22 -13.57
CA GLY A 122 -15.23 11.93 -12.43
C GLY A 122 -15.62 13.37 -12.75
N VAL A 123 -15.82 14.18 -11.72
CA VAL A 123 -16.29 15.57 -11.83
C VAL A 123 -15.53 16.45 -10.84
N LEU A 124 -15.09 17.61 -11.29
CA LEU A 124 -14.52 18.65 -10.45
C LEU A 124 -15.56 19.77 -10.28
N ASN A 125 -15.86 20.11 -9.02
CA ASN A 125 -16.83 21.14 -8.68
C ASN A 125 -16.15 22.27 -7.93
N VAL A 126 -16.55 23.50 -8.23
CA VAL A 126 -16.22 24.70 -7.43
C VAL A 126 -17.47 25.55 -7.24
N ASN A 127 -17.61 26.17 -6.08
CA ASN A 127 -18.72 27.07 -5.79
C ASN A 127 -18.32 28.13 -4.76
N ASN A 128 -19.21 29.10 -4.54
CA ASN A 128 -19.01 30.18 -3.57
C ASN A 128 -17.73 30.99 -3.87
N ARG A 129 -17.71 31.64 -5.04
CA ARG A 129 -16.63 32.55 -5.46
C ARG A 129 -16.47 33.67 -4.43
N LYS A 130 -15.23 33.98 -4.03
CA LYS A 130 -14.97 34.95 -2.93
C LYS A 130 -15.48 36.36 -3.26
N SER A 131 -15.45 36.74 -4.54
CA SER A 131 -15.98 38.03 -5.02
C SER A 131 -17.51 38.12 -5.03
N ARG A 132 -18.23 37.02 -4.77
CA ARG A 132 -19.69 36.88 -4.90
C ARG A 132 -20.25 37.16 -6.31
N GLN A 133 -19.38 37.35 -7.31
CA GLN A 133 -19.79 37.43 -8.71
C GLN A 133 -20.02 36.02 -9.30
N PRO A 134 -20.87 35.89 -10.33
CA PRO A 134 -20.96 34.65 -11.10
C PRO A 134 -19.60 34.25 -11.70
N PHE A 135 -19.45 32.97 -12.06
CA PHE A 135 -18.29 32.56 -12.86
C PHE A 135 -18.46 33.04 -14.31
N THR A 136 -17.36 33.27 -15.02
CA THR A 136 -17.39 33.68 -16.43
C THR A 136 -17.15 32.49 -17.34
N ALA A 137 -17.42 32.66 -18.64
CA ALA A 137 -17.07 31.66 -19.65
C ALA A 137 -15.55 31.38 -19.66
N GLU A 138 -14.71 32.41 -19.44
CA GLU A 138 -13.26 32.27 -19.28
C GLU A 138 -12.91 31.43 -18.05
N GLY A 139 -13.57 31.68 -16.91
CA GLY A 139 -13.39 30.88 -15.70
C GLY A 139 -13.75 29.41 -15.91
N MET A 140 -14.83 29.14 -16.66
CA MET A 140 -15.21 27.77 -17.03
C MET A 140 -14.16 27.10 -17.92
N LYS A 141 -13.59 27.82 -18.90
CA LYS A 141 -12.49 27.31 -19.75
C LYS A 141 -11.27 26.96 -18.90
N ILE A 142 -10.87 27.86 -17.99
CA ILE A 142 -9.74 27.63 -17.07
C ILE A 142 -9.97 26.39 -16.21
N LEU A 143 -11.16 26.26 -15.60
CA LEU A 143 -11.46 25.08 -14.78
C LEU A 143 -11.51 23.79 -15.60
N THR A 144 -11.98 23.85 -16.84
CA THR A 144 -11.98 22.70 -17.75
C THR A 144 -10.55 22.25 -18.06
N LEU A 145 -9.61 23.18 -18.30
CA LEU A 145 -8.21 22.85 -18.51
C LEU A 145 -7.59 22.18 -17.27
N ILE A 146 -7.88 22.71 -16.07
CA ILE A 146 -7.44 22.10 -14.80
C ILE A 146 -8.03 20.69 -14.65
N ALA A 147 -9.29 20.50 -15.02
CA ALA A 147 -9.94 19.21 -14.95
C ALA A 147 -9.36 18.21 -15.96
N ASP A 148 -9.04 18.63 -17.18
CA ASP A 148 -8.41 17.76 -18.17
C ASP A 148 -6.98 17.35 -17.71
N GLU A 149 -6.18 18.28 -17.18
CA GLU A 149 -4.87 17.99 -16.57
C GLU A 149 -5.01 17.01 -15.38
N ALA A 150 -5.96 17.26 -14.48
CA ALA A 150 -6.24 16.41 -13.33
C ALA A 150 -6.69 15.01 -13.78
N ALA A 151 -7.56 14.92 -14.79
CA ALA A 151 -8.06 13.66 -15.30
C ALA A 151 -6.93 12.78 -15.83
N MET A 152 -6.01 13.34 -16.63
CA MET A 152 -4.83 12.63 -17.11
C MET A 152 -3.92 12.19 -15.96
N THR A 153 -3.67 13.06 -14.99
CA THR A 153 -2.78 12.76 -13.86
C THR A 153 -3.33 11.64 -12.99
N ILE A 154 -4.64 11.68 -12.68
CA ILE A 154 -5.33 10.63 -11.94
C ILE A 154 -5.28 9.31 -12.71
N GLU A 155 -5.51 9.33 -14.02
CA GLU A 155 -5.48 8.11 -14.82
C GLU A 155 -4.08 7.52 -14.92
N ASN A 156 -3.06 8.34 -15.16
CA ASN A 156 -1.67 7.89 -15.18
C ASN A 156 -1.28 7.23 -13.85
N ARG A 157 -1.70 7.82 -12.71
CA ARG A 157 -1.47 7.22 -11.39
C ARG A 157 -2.24 5.92 -11.19
N ARG A 158 -3.46 5.80 -11.72
CA ARG A 158 -4.25 4.56 -11.72
C ARG A 158 -3.57 3.47 -12.54
N LEU A 159 -3.05 3.81 -13.72
CA LEU A 159 -2.34 2.89 -14.61
C LEU A 159 -1.03 2.41 -13.99
N LEU A 160 -0.20 3.31 -13.45
CA LEU A 160 1.04 2.95 -12.75
C LEU A 160 0.77 1.95 -11.62
N ARG A 161 -0.23 2.19 -10.78
CA ARG A 161 -0.59 1.24 -9.71
C ARG A 161 -1.07 -0.12 -10.21
N ARG A 162 -1.75 -0.17 -11.37
CA ARG A 162 -2.14 -1.45 -11.98
C ARG A 162 -0.90 -2.22 -12.43
N VAL A 163 0.08 -1.53 -13.00
CA VAL A 163 1.36 -2.11 -13.41
C VAL A 163 2.12 -2.61 -12.17
N GLU A 164 2.29 -1.77 -11.13
CA GLU A 164 2.92 -2.16 -9.86
C GLU A 164 2.25 -3.39 -9.24
N LYS A 165 0.91 -3.42 -9.21
CA LYS A 165 0.15 -4.55 -8.67
C LYS A 165 0.38 -5.81 -9.51
N ALA A 166 0.34 -5.71 -10.84
CA ALA A 166 0.56 -6.86 -11.72
C ALA A 166 1.96 -7.46 -11.54
N TYR A 167 2.99 -6.62 -11.42
CA TYR A 167 4.33 -7.08 -11.09
C TYR A 167 4.37 -7.77 -9.71
N MET A 168 3.79 -7.16 -8.68
CA MET A 168 3.75 -7.77 -7.33
C MET A 168 3.04 -9.12 -7.34
N ASP A 169 1.90 -9.22 -8.00
CA ASP A 169 1.14 -10.48 -8.12
C ASP A 169 1.97 -11.55 -8.85
N THR A 170 2.73 -11.15 -9.86
CA THR A 170 3.61 -12.05 -10.62
C THR A 170 4.73 -12.59 -9.74
N ILE A 171 5.50 -11.74 -9.06
CA ILE A 171 6.57 -12.22 -8.17
C ILE A 171 6.02 -13.02 -7.00
N ALA A 172 4.90 -12.59 -6.39
CA ALA A 172 4.27 -13.36 -5.33
C ALA A 172 3.84 -14.75 -5.80
N THR A 173 3.41 -14.88 -7.06
CA THR A 173 3.09 -16.18 -7.66
C THR A 173 4.36 -17.03 -7.85
N LEU A 174 5.46 -16.44 -8.33
CA LEU A 174 6.74 -17.15 -8.43
C LEU A 174 7.28 -17.61 -7.07
N ALA A 175 7.20 -16.76 -6.05
CA ALA A 175 7.57 -17.11 -4.68
C ALA A 175 6.70 -18.27 -4.15
N LYS A 176 5.39 -18.25 -4.43
CA LYS A 176 4.48 -19.35 -4.08
C LYS A 176 4.85 -20.65 -4.81
N MET A 177 5.18 -20.60 -6.09
CA MET A 177 5.63 -21.78 -6.85
C MET A 177 6.94 -22.36 -6.30
N LEU A 178 7.85 -21.49 -5.87
CA LEU A 178 9.09 -21.89 -5.21
C LEU A 178 8.82 -22.57 -3.85
N ASP A 179 7.91 -22.02 -3.04
CA ASP A 179 7.43 -22.66 -1.82
C ASP A 179 6.80 -24.05 -2.12
N GLU A 180 6.06 -24.19 -3.22
CA GLU A 180 5.43 -25.45 -3.64
C GLU A 180 6.43 -26.49 -4.15
N ARG A 181 7.54 -26.05 -4.76
CA ARG A 181 8.68 -26.89 -5.19
C ARG A 181 9.33 -27.60 -4.00
N MET A 182 9.24 -27.02 -2.81
CA MET A 182 9.83 -27.52 -1.57
C MET A 182 8.71 -28.01 -0.62
N PRO A 183 8.39 -29.32 -0.57
CA PRO A 183 7.23 -29.83 0.15
C PRO A 183 7.13 -29.36 1.62
N SER A 184 8.27 -29.22 2.30
CA SER A 184 8.38 -28.77 3.69
C SER A 184 8.13 -27.26 3.93
N THR A 185 8.10 -26.44 2.88
CA THR A 185 7.97 -24.97 3.02
C THR A 185 6.68 -24.44 2.37
N ARG A 186 5.69 -25.29 2.11
CA ARG A 186 4.41 -24.84 1.52
C ARG A 186 3.76 -23.75 2.38
N GLY A 187 3.55 -22.59 1.75
CA GLY A 187 2.93 -21.41 2.38
C GLY A 187 3.80 -20.71 3.41
N HIS A 188 5.08 -21.07 3.52
CA HIS A 188 6.07 -20.45 4.40
C HIS A 188 6.16 -18.95 4.17
N SER A 189 6.39 -18.53 2.92
CA SER A 189 6.58 -17.13 2.57
C SER A 189 5.37 -16.27 2.98
N LYS A 190 4.16 -16.83 2.87
CA LYS A 190 2.93 -16.17 3.31
C LYS A 190 2.84 -16.04 4.83
N ARG A 191 3.18 -17.10 5.60
CA ARG A 191 3.16 -17.07 7.07
C ARG A 191 4.20 -16.09 7.61
N VAL A 192 5.42 -16.10 7.06
CA VAL A 192 6.47 -15.13 7.41
C VAL A 192 5.99 -13.70 7.12
N ALA A 193 5.41 -13.44 5.95
CA ALA A 193 4.88 -12.12 5.62
C ALA A 193 3.78 -11.65 6.59
N GLU A 194 2.87 -12.53 6.99
CA GLU A 194 1.81 -12.22 7.96
C GLU A 194 2.39 -11.92 9.34
N LEU A 195 3.29 -12.77 9.84
CA LEU A 195 3.98 -12.58 11.12
C LEU A 195 4.80 -11.29 11.16
N SER A 196 5.59 -11.03 10.12
CA SER A 196 6.40 -9.81 10.01
C SER A 196 5.54 -8.56 9.98
N SER A 197 4.38 -8.60 9.31
CA SER A 197 3.46 -7.46 9.28
C SER A 197 2.80 -7.16 10.63
N GLU A 198 2.40 -8.20 11.37
CA GLU A 198 1.81 -8.04 12.70
C GLU A 198 2.85 -7.56 13.72
N LEU A 199 4.08 -8.09 13.64
CA LEU A 199 5.19 -7.65 14.47
C LEU A 199 5.56 -6.19 14.19
N ALA A 200 5.72 -5.81 12.91
CA ALA A 200 5.99 -4.42 12.52
C ALA A 200 4.89 -3.47 13.02
N LYS A 201 3.61 -3.86 12.87
CA LYS A 201 2.47 -3.08 13.38
C LYS A 201 2.56 -2.87 14.88
N ARG A 202 2.92 -3.92 15.61
CA ARG A 202 3.04 -3.85 17.05
C ARG A 202 4.18 -2.94 17.51
N MET A 203 5.30 -2.98 16.79
CA MET A 203 6.44 -2.10 17.02
C MET A 203 6.14 -0.63 16.67
N GLY A 204 4.91 -0.30 16.26
CA GLY A 204 4.47 1.07 16.02
C GLY A 204 4.94 1.65 14.69
N LEU A 205 5.34 0.80 13.73
CA LEU A 205 5.79 1.27 12.43
C LEU A 205 4.62 1.90 11.64
N PRO A 206 4.88 2.92 10.81
CA PRO A 206 3.88 3.46 9.90
C PRO A 206 3.35 2.38 8.94
N GLU A 207 2.08 2.50 8.52
CA GLU A 207 1.42 1.55 7.60
C GLU A 207 2.25 1.29 6.33
N GLU A 208 2.93 2.30 5.81
CA GLU A 208 3.86 2.18 4.67
C GLU A 208 4.93 1.12 4.90
N ARG A 209 5.63 1.25 6.04
CA ARG A 209 6.73 0.38 6.40
C ARG A 209 6.22 -1.02 6.73
N ILE A 210 5.03 -1.15 7.30
CA ILE A 210 4.38 -2.45 7.52
C ILE A 210 4.12 -3.14 6.16
N GLN A 211 3.53 -2.43 5.19
CA GLN A 211 3.26 -3.00 3.87
C GLN A 211 4.54 -3.34 3.10
N LEU A 212 5.58 -2.50 3.21
CA LEU A 212 6.90 -2.74 2.63
C LEU A 212 7.51 -4.03 3.20
N ILE A 213 7.57 -4.16 4.53
CA ILE A 213 8.11 -5.35 5.20
C ILE A 213 7.31 -6.59 4.81
N LYS A 214 5.98 -6.50 4.80
CA LYS A 214 5.11 -7.61 4.41
C LYS A 214 5.39 -8.09 2.98
N ARG A 215 5.54 -7.16 2.02
CA ARG A 215 5.81 -7.48 0.62
C ARG A 215 7.20 -8.06 0.42
N ALA A 216 8.22 -7.50 1.07
CA ALA A 216 9.58 -8.03 1.02
C ALA A 216 9.66 -9.43 1.65
N ALA A 217 9.03 -9.64 2.80
CA ALA A 217 8.94 -10.94 3.47
C ALA A 217 8.29 -12.01 2.60
N LEU A 218 7.28 -11.65 1.80
CA LEU A 218 6.61 -12.60 0.89
C LEU A 218 7.54 -13.14 -0.21
N ILE A 219 8.63 -12.44 -0.50
CA ILE A 219 9.54 -12.75 -1.61
C ILE A 219 11.00 -12.88 -1.15
N HIS A 220 11.24 -12.93 0.17
CA HIS A 220 12.60 -12.90 0.75
C HIS A 220 13.49 -14.03 0.23
N ASP A 221 12.86 -15.17 -0.03
CA ASP A 221 13.50 -16.41 -0.46
C ASP A 221 13.56 -16.59 -1.99
N ILE A 222 13.11 -15.60 -2.79
CA ILE A 222 12.96 -15.74 -4.25
C ILE A 222 14.27 -16.17 -4.94
N GLY A 223 15.43 -15.83 -4.35
CA GLY A 223 16.73 -16.23 -4.86
C GLY A 223 17.01 -17.74 -4.85
N LYS A 224 16.23 -18.55 -4.10
CA LYS A 224 16.33 -20.02 -4.15
C LYS A 224 15.99 -20.58 -5.54
N ILE A 225 15.36 -19.80 -6.43
CA ILE A 225 15.17 -20.15 -7.84
C ILE A 225 16.51 -20.43 -8.55
N GLY A 226 17.59 -19.76 -8.15
CA GLY A 226 18.93 -19.94 -8.69
C GLY A 226 19.69 -21.15 -8.13
N ILE A 227 19.08 -21.93 -7.23
CA ILE A 227 19.72 -23.06 -6.57
C ILE A 227 19.25 -24.38 -7.21
N GLN A 228 20.19 -25.27 -7.51
CA GLN A 228 19.91 -26.58 -8.11
C GLN A 228 19.21 -27.53 -7.12
N ASP A 229 18.32 -28.38 -7.63
CA ASP A 229 17.53 -29.33 -6.81
C ASP A 229 18.39 -30.34 -6.05
N ASN A 230 19.50 -30.77 -6.64
CA ASN A 230 20.46 -31.67 -6.00
C ASN A 230 21.13 -31.07 -4.74
N VAL A 231 20.98 -29.77 -4.50
CA VAL A 231 21.38 -29.07 -3.27
C VAL A 231 20.13 -28.70 -2.47
N LEU A 232 19.12 -28.09 -3.12
CA LEU A 232 17.95 -27.52 -2.45
C LEU A 232 17.01 -28.58 -1.83
N LEU A 233 16.82 -29.73 -2.48
CA LEU A 233 15.84 -30.75 -2.11
C LEU A 233 16.44 -31.96 -1.37
N LYS A 234 17.70 -31.88 -0.92
CA LYS A 234 18.37 -32.99 -0.25
C LYS A 234 17.69 -33.33 1.09
N PRO A 235 17.33 -34.61 1.34
CA PRO A 235 16.74 -35.06 2.61
C PRO A 235 17.81 -35.32 3.69
N ARG A 236 18.91 -34.56 3.69
CA ARG A 236 20.01 -34.69 4.66
C ARG A 236 20.62 -33.34 4.99
N ALA A 237 21.39 -33.30 6.07
CA ALA A 237 22.19 -32.14 6.41
C ALA A 237 23.15 -31.77 5.25
N LEU A 238 23.27 -30.48 5.01
CA LEU A 238 24.14 -29.90 3.99
C LEU A 238 25.58 -29.85 4.47
N ASN A 239 26.52 -30.22 3.61
CA ASN A 239 27.95 -30.02 3.86
C ASN A 239 28.34 -28.53 3.70
N ALA A 240 29.59 -28.20 4.00
CA ALA A 240 30.07 -26.81 3.96
C ALA A 240 29.94 -26.14 2.57
N VAL A 241 30.16 -26.90 1.49
CA VAL A 241 30.06 -26.40 0.11
C VAL A 241 28.60 -26.16 -0.26
N GLU A 242 27.73 -27.14 0.00
CA GLU A 242 26.29 -27.06 -0.22
C GLU A 242 25.67 -25.91 0.57
N ARG A 243 26.12 -25.68 1.81
CA ARG A 243 25.67 -24.56 2.64
C ARG A 243 26.05 -23.21 2.01
N LYS A 244 27.28 -23.04 1.53
CA LYS A 244 27.70 -21.82 0.82
C LYS A 244 26.87 -21.55 -0.43
N ILE A 245 26.47 -22.60 -1.16
CA ILE A 245 25.57 -22.47 -2.32
C ILE A 245 24.22 -21.92 -1.87
N ILE A 246 23.58 -22.50 -0.83
CA ILE A 246 22.30 -21.97 -0.34
C ILE A 246 22.44 -20.54 0.20
N GLN A 247 23.53 -20.22 0.89
CA GLN A 247 23.79 -18.87 1.42
C GLN A 247 23.92 -17.80 0.33
N SER A 248 24.00 -18.17 -0.95
CA SER A 248 23.96 -17.22 -2.07
C SER A 248 22.56 -16.68 -2.40
N HIS A 249 21.49 -17.31 -1.89
CA HIS A 249 20.12 -16.92 -2.26
C HIS A 249 19.73 -15.49 -1.89
N PRO A 250 20.21 -14.84 -0.79
CA PRO A 250 19.85 -13.45 -0.54
C PRO A 250 20.41 -12.54 -1.63
N ARG A 251 21.66 -12.77 -2.06
CA ARG A 251 22.29 -12.05 -3.16
C ARG A 251 21.54 -12.27 -4.47
N ILE A 252 21.25 -13.53 -4.83
CA ILE A 252 20.51 -13.85 -6.07
C ILE A 252 19.11 -13.21 -6.03
N GLY A 253 18.42 -13.28 -4.88
CA GLY A 253 17.11 -12.68 -4.70
C GLY A 253 17.13 -11.17 -4.89
N SER A 254 18.12 -10.50 -4.29
CA SER A 254 18.35 -9.08 -4.48
C SER A 254 18.64 -8.72 -5.94
N GLU A 255 19.48 -9.47 -6.64
CA GLU A 255 19.80 -9.26 -8.06
C GLU A 255 18.57 -9.43 -8.98
N ILE A 256 17.66 -10.34 -8.65
CA ILE A 256 16.40 -10.53 -9.39
C ILE A 256 15.48 -9.33 -9.17
N VAL A 257 15.33 -8.90 -7.92
CA VAL A 257 14.39 -7.87 -7.49
C VAL A 257 14.86 -6.47 -7.94
N ASP A 258 16.16 -6.19 -7.93
CA ASP A 258 16.74 -4.89 -8.31
C ASP A 258 16.60 -4.55 -9.81
N ARG A 259 16.26 -5.54 -10.66
CA ARG A 259 16.00 -5.33 -12.10
C ARG A 259 14.67 -4.63 -12.38
N VAL A 260 13.80 -4.50 -11.37
CA VAL A 260 12.50 -3.85 -11.50
C VAL A 260 12.51 -2.66 -10.56
N GLU A 261 12.58 -1.44 -11.11
CA GLU A 261 12.74 -0.19 -10.35
C GLU A 261 11.82 -0.06 -9.12
N PHE A 262 10.55 -0.48 -9.26
CA PHE A 262 9.57 -0.45 -8.18
C PHE A 262 9.89 -1.39 -7.00
N PHE A 263 10.71 -2.42 -7.23
CA PHE A 263 11.07 -3.44 -6.25
C PHE A 263 12.41 -3.19 -5.55
N ASN A 264 13.20 -2.24 -6.02
CA ASN A 264 14.50 -1.89 -5.41
C ASN A 264 14.35 -1.55 -3.92
N ILE A 265 13.18 -1.03 -3.52
CA ILE A 265 12.84 -0.74 -2.12
C ILE A 265 12.81 -1.99 -1.21
N PHE A 266 12.63 -3.18 -1.76
CA PHE A 266 12.64 -4.45 -1.02
C PHE A 266 14.03 -5.03 -0.87
N VAL A 267 14.98 -4.63 -1.72
CA VAL A 267 16.34 -5.18 -1.80
C VAL A 267 17.04 -5.22 -0.44
N PRO A 268 17.02 -4.16 0.40
CA PRO A 268 17.70 -4.21 1.70
C PRO A 268 17.13 -5.28 2.65
N ILE A 269 15.83 -5.57 2.58
CA ILE A 269 15.24 -6.62 3.42
C ILE A 269 15.63 -7.99 2.89
N ILE A 270 15.57 -8.18 1.58
CA ILE A 270 15.88 -9.46 0.91
C ILE A 270 17.38 -9.77 1.03
N ALA A 271 18.25 -8.79 0.87
CA ALA A 271 19.70 -8.98 0.92
C ALA A 271 20.17 -9.41 2.31
N PHE A 272 19.57 -8.84 3.36
CA PHE A 272 20.14 -8.85 4.70
C PHE A 272 19.30 -9.62 5.74
N HIS A 273 18.25 -10.35 5.34
CA HIS A 273 17.43 -11.13 6.28
C HIS A 273 18.17 -12.31 6.94
N HIS A 274 19.40 -12.60 6.51
CA HIS A 274 20.29 -13.57 7.13
C HIS A 274 21.54 -12.94 7.78
N GLU A 275 21.59 -11.61 7.88
CA GLU A 275 22.57 -10.94 8.74
C GLU A 275 22.22 -11.20 10.20
N TRP A 276 23.23 -11.37 11.03
CA TRP A 276 23.07 -11.63 12.46
C TRP A 276 23.38 -10.37 13.23
N PHE A 277 22.64 -10.14 14.30
CA PHE A 277 22.80 -8.92 15.10
C PHE A 277 24.23 -8.71 15.62
N ASN A 278 25.00 -9.79 15.81
CA ASN A 278 26.42 -9.76 16.21
C ASN A 278 27.44 -9.62 15.06
N GLY A 279 27.00 -9.59 13.79
CA GLY A 279 27.89 -9.48 12.62
C GLY A 279 28.43 -10.80 12.07
N GLU A 280 28.05 -11.96 12.63
CA GLU A 280 28.50 -13.27 12.13
C GLU A 280 27.60 -13.85 11.01
N GLY A 281 26.61 -13.07 10.58
CA GLY A 281 25.68 -13.43 9.51
C GLY A 281 26.27 -13.22 8.11
N TYR A 282 25.39 -13.24 7.11
CA TYR A 282 25.77 -13.11 5.71
C TYR A 282 24.70 -12.32 4.95
N PRO A 283 25.01 -11.72 3.78
CA PRO A 283 26.24 -11.84 3.00
C PRO A 283 27.39 -10.87 3.33
N MET A 284 27.13 -9.79 4.07
CA MET A 284 28.06 -8.68 4.31
C MET A 284 28.62 -8.63 5.74
N GLY A 285 28.05 -9.38 6.69
CA GLY A 285 28.48 -9.36 8.10
C GLY A 285 28.07 -8.06 8.80
N LEU A 286 26.92 -7.50 8.43
CA LEU A 286 26.37 -6.31 9.07
C LEU A 286 26.00 -6.62 10.53
N SER A 287 26.18 -5.64 11.42
CA SER A 287 25.89 -5.82 12.84
C SER A 287 24.91 -4.77 13.37
N GLY A 288 24.11 -5.18 14.36
CA GLY A 288 23.26 -4.28 15.13
C GLY A 288 22.34 -3.42 14.26
N PRO A 289 22.33 -2.08 14.47
CA PRO A 289 21.51 -1.14 13.68
C PRO A 289 21.88 -1.01 12.20
N GLN A 290 23.04 -1.51 11.75
CA GLN A 290 23.41 -1.48 10.33
C GLN A 290 22.48 -2.38 9.49
N ILE A 291 21.88 -3.39 10.13
CA ILE A 291 20.90 -4.27 9.49
C ILE A 291 19.55 -3.52 9.45
N PRO A 292 18.92 -3.37 8.26
CA PRO A 292 17.62 -2.73 8.15
C PRO A 292 16.61 -3.36 9.11
N LEU A 293 15.79 -2.55 9.79
CA LEU A 293 14.81 -3.05 10.76
C LEU A 293 13.87 -4.09 10.14
N GLY A 294 13.48 -3.91 8.87
CA GLY A 294 12.68 -4.89 8.14
C GLY A 294 13.36 -6.24 7.99
N ALA A 295 14.67 -6.28 7.72
CA ALA A 295 15.44 -7.52 7.67
C ALA A 295 15.51 -8.21 9.04
N ARG A 296 15.74 -7.44 10.12
CA ARG A 296 15.74 -7.97 11.50
C ARG A 296 14.39 -8.57 11.90
N ILE A 297 13.29 -7.94 11.49
CA ILE A 297 11.93 -8.46 11.70
C ILE A 297 11.70 -9.77 10.91
N VAL A 298 12.09 -9.79 9.63
CA VAL A 298 11.95 -10.98 8.78
C VAL A 298 12.78 -12.14 9.31
N ALA A 299 14.02 -11.90 9.75
CA ALA A 299 14.89 -12.93 10.31
C ALA A 299 14.26 -13.67 11.50
N VAL A 300 13.62 -12.95 12.43
CA VAL A 300 12.93 -13.55 13.59
C VAL A 300 11.70 -14.35 13.14
N CYS A 301 10.93 -13.82 12.20
CA CYS A 301 9.70 -14.46 11.73
C CYS A 301 9.97 -15.70 10.87
N ASP A 302 11.00 -15.65 10.02
CA ASP A 302 11.51 -16.78 9.24
C ASP A 302 12.01 -17.89 10.18
N ALA A 303 12.90 -17.56 11.12
CA ALA A 303 13.40 -18.52 12.09
C ALA A 303 12.30 -19.17 12.92
N TRP A 304 11.31 -18.39 13.35
CA TRP A 304 10.15 -18.92 14.06
C TRP A 304 9.37 -19.93 13.20
N ASP A 305 8.98 -19.55 11.98
CA ASP A 305 8.21 -20.44 11.09
C ASP A 305 9.02 -21.69 10.73
N ALA A 306 10.32 -21.52 10.50
CA ALA A 306 11.29 -22.59 10.26
C ALA A 306 11.38 -23.59 11.40
N MET A 307 11.30 -23.13 12.65
CA MET A 307 11.41 -23.98 13.84
C MET A 307 10.15 -24.81 14.10
N ILE A 308 8.97 -24.23 13.89
CA ILE A 308 7.69 -24.86 14.24
C ILE A 308 6.99 -25.56 13.06
N SER A 309 7.58 -25.49 11.87
CA SER A 309 7.09 -26.18 10.66
C SER A 309 7.85 -27.48 10.42
N GLU A 310 7.22 -28.43 9.74
CA GLU A 310 7.82 -29.71 9.34
C GLU A 310 8.94 -29.50 8.32
N ARG A 311 10.08 -30.17 8.49
CA ARG A 311 11.22 -30.11 7.56
C ARG A 311 11.67 -31.51 7.14
N ALA A 312 12.20 -31.61 5.92
CA ALA A 312 12.65 -32.89 5.35
C ALA A 312 13.72 -33.63 6.18
N TYR A 313 14.45 -32.92 7.03
CA TYR A 313 15.57 -33.45 7.83
C TYR A 313 15.37 -33.32 9.35
N ARG A 314 14.24 -32.75 9.82
CA ARG A 314 13.98 -32.54 11.25
C ARG A 314 12.50 -32.39 11.54
N ASP A 315 12.06 -32.96 12.65
CA ASP A 315 10.75 -32.69 13.23
C ASP A 315 10.59 -31.21 13.68
N PRO A 316 9.35 -30.69 13.68
CA PRO A 316 9.06 -29.38 14.25
C PRO A 316 9.39 -29.32 15.75
N LEU A 317 9.89 -28.18 16.21
CA LEU A 317 9.97 -27.89 17.63
C LEU A 317 8.58 -27.55 18.17
N THR A 318 8.37 -27.86 19.45
CA THR A 318 7.24 -27.33 20.20
C THR A 318 7.38 -25.81 20.35
N LYS A 319 6.26 -25.11 20.54
CA LYS A 319 6.29 -23.64 20.76
C LYS A 319 7.18 -23.22 21.93
N PRO A 320 7.20 -23.91 23.09
CA PRO A 320 8.10 -23.58 24.18
C PRO A 320 9.59 -23.71 23.81
N GLU A 321 9.97 -24.75 23.04
CA GLU A 321 11.34 -24.94 22.57
C GLU A 321 11.75 -23.85 21.58
N ALA A 322 10.87 -23.51 20.62
CA ALA A 322 11.12 -22.41 19.69
C ALA A 322 11.26 -21.06 20.40
N VAL A 323 10.47 -20.83 21.48
CA VAL A 323 10.62 -19.64 22.34
C VAL A 323 11.97 -19.64 23.05
N ALA A 324 12.38 -20.77 23.64
CA ALA A 324 13.67 -20.89 24.31
C ALA A 324 14.83 -20.60 23.35
N GLU A 325 14.75 -21.09 22.11
CA GLU A 325 15.75 -20.85 21.09
C GLU A 325 15.82 -19.38 20.66
N LEU A 326 14.68 -18.70 20.45
CA LEU A 326 14.67 -17.26 20.17
C LEU A 326 15.29 -16.44 21.31
N ILE A 327 15.03 -16.82 22.56
CA ILE A 327 15.62 -16.17 23.74
C ILE A 327 17.13 -16.41 23.77
N ARG A 328 17.57 -17.65 23.55
CA ARG A 328 18.99 -18.04 23.54
C ARG A 328 19.78 -17.28 22.47
N ALA A 329 19.16 -17.08 21.30
CA ALA A 329 19.76 -16.41 20.15
C ALA A 329 19.56 -14.87 20.14
N SER A 330 18.90 -14.31 21.15
CA SER A 330 18.71 -12.87 21.31
C SER A 330 20.04 -12.16 21.61
N GLY A 331 20.37 -11.12 20.84
CA GLY A 331 21.62 -10.37 20.96
C GLY A 331 22.80 -10.98 20.20
N THR A 332 22.64 -12.20 19.68
CA THR A 332 23.60 -12.85 18.77
C THR A 332 23.03 -12.87 17.36
N GLN A 333 22.20 -13.86 17.04
CA GLN A 333 21.55 -13.97 15.74
C GLN A 333 20.46 -12.89 15.57
N PHE A 334 19.65 -12.67 16.60
CA PHE A 334 18.46 -11.83 16.51
C PHE A 334 18.58 -10.54 17.31
N ASP A 335 17.93 -9.48 16.82
CA ASP A 335 17.78 -8.22 17.54
C ASP A 335 16.97 -8.43 18.84
N PRO A 336 17.52 -8.06 20.03
CA PRO A 336 16.83 -8.23 21.31
C PRO A 336 15.47 -7.55 21.40
N GLU A 337 15.30 -6.35 20.84
CA GLU A 337 14.03 -5.64 20.90
C GLU A 337 12.99 -6.27 19.97
N VAL A 338 13.42 -6.77 18.81
CA VAL A 338 12.55 -7.53 17.89
C VAL A 338 12.09 -8.83 18.54
N VAL A 339 12.99 -9.60 19.16
CA VAL A 339 12.65 -10.84 19.89
C VAL A 339 11.66 -10.54 21.01
N LYS A 340 11.93 -9.53 21.83
CA LYS A 340 11.04 -9.11 22.93
C LYS A 340 9.63 -8.80 22.44
N GLU A 341 9.49 -8.02 21.37
CA GLU A 341 8.17 -7.70 20.80
C GLU A 341 7.51 -8.91 20.13
N PHE A 342 8.29 -9.81 19.51
CA PHE A 342 7.77 -11.06 18.96
C PHE A 342 7.24 -12.00 20.06
N LEU A 343 7.99 -12.20 21.14
CA LEU A 343 7.59 -13.07 22.25
C LEU A 343 6.31 -12.59 22.93
N LYS A 344 6.19 -11.28 23.14
CA LYS A 344 4.95 -10.73 23.68
C LYS A 344 3.77 -10.93 22.70
N MET A 345 4.01 -11.14 21.40
CA MET A 345 2.99 -11.16 20.32
C MET A 345 2.35 -12.54 20.32
N ILE A 346 3.18 -13.57 20.34
CA ILE A 346 2.76 -14.97 20.42
C ILE A 346 2.18 -15.36 21.79
N LYS A 347 2.49 -14.61 22.86
CA LYS A 347 1.89 -14.80 24.20
C LYS A 347 0.44 -14.31 24.30
N LYS A 348 -0.03 -13.43 23.41
CA LYS A 348 -1.44 -13.01 23.42
C LYS A 348 -2.34 -14.19 23.02
N LYS A 349 -3.27 -14.58 23.91
CA LYS A 349 -4.36 -15.51 23.56
C LYS A 349 -5.06 -15.02 22.28
N PRO A 350 -5.49 -15.92 21.38
CA PRO A 350 -6.27 -15.52 20.22
C PRO A 350 -7.48 -14.71 20.68
N ARG A 351 -7.74 -13.57 20.03
CA ARG A 351 -9.02 -12.87 20.17
C ARG A 351 -10.11 -13.89 19.88
N GLN A 352 -10.86 -14.31 20.90
CA GLN A 352 -12.13 -14.98 20.68
C GLN A 352 -12.95 -14.05 19.78
N LYS A 353 -13.30 -14.51 18.58
CA LYS A 353 -14.38 -13.86 17.83
C LYS A 353 -15.59 -13.87 18.78
N PRO A 354 -16.30 -12.75 18.99
CA PRO A 354 -17.57 -12.84 19.68
C PRO A 354 -18.40 -13.90 18.95
N ALA A 355 -18.88 -14.88 19.71
CA ALA A 355 -19.81 -15.86 19.19
C ALA A 355 -20.91 -15.08 18.47
N LYS A 356 -21.17 -15.41 17.19
CA LYS A 356 -22.42 -14.98 16.58
C LYS A 356 -23.52 -15.53 17.49
N SER A 357 -24.27 -14.63 18.11
CA SER A 357 -25.53 -15.01 18.72
C SER A 357 -26.33 -15.73 17.63
N LEU A 358 -26.72 -16.96 17.91
CA LEU A 358 -27.65 -17.71 17.06
C LEU A 358 -29.11 -17.31 17.31
N TYR A 359 -29.34 -16.30 18.15
CA TYR A 359 -30.64 -15.70 18.39
C TYR A 359 -30.47 -14.21 18.68
N GLU A 360 -30.55 -13.37 17.66
CA GLU A 360 -30.95 -11.95 17.76
C GLU A 360 -31.26 -11.38 16.37
#